data_AF-A0A6J8E6K6-F1
#
_entry.id   AF-A0A6J8E6K6-F1
#
_cell.length_a   1.000
_cell.length_b   1.000
_cell.length_c   1.000
_cell.angle_alpha   90.00
_cell.angle_beta   90.00
_cell.angle_gamma   90.00
#
_symmetry.space_group_name_H-M   'P 1'
#
loop_
_entity.id
_entity.type
_entity.pdbx_description
1 polymer ?
#
loop_
_entity_poly.entity_id
_entity_poly.type
_entity_poly.pdbx_seq_one_letter_code
_entity_poly.pdbx_strand_id
1 'polypeptide(L)'
;MYICGIRYKYLEFGKPSIFSDGSDKFYRLDALYREIKKNEKKSTKPRLPITFTILKDICQFLRKGYYTPYVDILLEAACVTAYFGFLRCGEFTVLHSFDSECNVCIEDIRFLKDKVTFHLKASKTDPFREGVDIHLFASGASVCPVLSLECYM
;
A
#
# COMPACT_ATOMS: atom_id res chain seq x y z
N MET A 1 -30.27 2.22 16.36
CA MET A 1 -31.73 1.92 16.34
C MET A 1 -32.52 2.86 15.40
N TYR A 2 -32.33 4.19 15.45
CA TYR A 2 -33.08 5.16 14.62
C TYR A 2 -33.00 4.96 13.09
N ILE A 3 -31.82 4.67 12.54
CA ILE A 3 -31.63 4.53 11.08
C ILE A 3 -32.37 3.30 10.52
N CYS A 4 -32.46 2.22 11.30
CA CYS A 4 -33.23 1.04 10.92
C CYS A 4 -34.73 1.32 10.87
N GLY A 5 -35.25 2.19 11.75
CA GLY A 5 -36.64 2.63 11.73
C GLY A 5 -36.99 3.46 10.50
N ILE A 6 -36.09 4.36 10.08
CA ILE A 6 -36.27 5.16 8.85
C ILE A 6 -36.29 4.23 7.62
N ARG A 7 -35.38 3.26 7.56
CA ARG A 7 -35.37 2.25 6.49
C ARG A 7 -36.67 1.46 6.44
N TYR A 8 -37.14 0.98 7.60
CA TYR A 8 -38.36 0.20 7.71
C TYR A 8 -39.59 0.98 7.22
N LYS A 9 -39.74 2.24 7.62
CA LYS A 9 -40.83 3.11 7.15
C LYS A 9 -40.80 3.33 5.63
N TYR A 10 -39.62 3.48 5.03
CA TYR A 10 -39.50 3.61 3.57
C TYR A 10 -39.91 2.33 2.82
N LEU A 11 -39.55 1.16 3.37
CA LEU A 11 -39.97 -0.13 2.84
C LEU A 11 -41.49 -0.33 2.99
N GLU A 12 -42.09 0.11 4.10
CA GLU A 12 -43.56 0.10 4.26
C GLU A 12 -44.28 0.97 3.21
N PHE A 13 -43.70 2.09 2.80
CA PHE A 13 -44.24 2.96 1.74
C PHE A 13 -43.97 2.43 0.31
N GLY A 14 -43.45 1.21 0.15
CA GLY A 14 -43.16 0.60 -1.15
C GLY A 14 -42.03 1.27 -1.93
N LYS A 15 -41.25 2.14 -1.28
CA LYS A 15 -40.07 2.77 -1.90
C LYS A 15 -38.85 1.86 -1.73
N PRO A 16 -37.94 1.81 -2.72
CA PRO A 16 -36.69 1.09 -2.56
C PRO A 16 -35.90 1.65 -1.38
N SER A 17 -35.06 0.80 -0.78
CA SER A 17 -34.24 1.20 0.36
C SER A 17 -33.37 2.40 -0.02
N ILE A 18 -33.39 3.44 0.83
CA ILE A 18 -32.63 4.69 0.65
C ILE A 18 -31.13 4.41 0.42
N PHE A 19 -30.62 3.31 0.98
CA PHE A 19 -29.21 2.89 0.94
C PHE A 19 -28.83 2.01 -0.28
N SER A 20 -29.79 1.66 -1.14
CA SER A 20 -29.57 0.79 -2.31
C SER A 20 -29.76 1.50 -3.64
N ASP A 21 -30.41 2.65 -3.63
CA ASP A 21 -30.62 3.45 -4.82
C ASP A 21 -29.46 4.45 -4.89
N GLY A 22 -28.55 4.29 -5.86
CA GLY A 22 -27.37 5.12 -6.07
C GLY A 22 -27.68 6.57 -6.44
N SER A 23 -28.84 7.07 -6.04
CA SER A 23 -29.26 8.45 -6.16
C SER A 23 -28.45 9.33 -5.19
N ASP A 24 -27.80 10.35 -5.72
CA ASP A 24 -27.05 11.37 -4.96
C ASP A 24 -27.89 12.15 -3.93
N LYS A 25 -29.21 11.89 -3.88
CA LYS A 25 -30.19 12.63 -3.08
C LYS A 25 -29.96 12.50 -1.57
N PHE A 26 -29.29 11.44 -1.10
CA PHE A 26 -29.06 11.18 0.33
C PHE A 26 -27.64 10.74 0.68
N TYR A 27 -26.63 11.21 -0.06
CA TYR A 27 -25.22 10.82 0.13
C TYR A 27 -24.71 10.95 1.58
N ARG A 28 -25.20 11.94 2.33
CA ARG A 28 -24.82 12.17 3.74
C ARG A 28 -25.35 11.08 4.68
N LEU A 29 -26.56 10.59 4.46
CA LEU A 29 -27.16 9.51 5.28
C LEU A 29 -26.46 8.19 5.01
N ASP A 30 -26.11 7.93 3.75
CA ASP A 30 -25.33 6.76 3.35
C ASP A 30 -23.93 6.77 3.96
N ALA A 31 -23.24 7.92 3.93
CA ALA A 31 -21.95 8.10 4.57
C ALA A 31 -22.05 7.85 6.09
N LEU A 32 -23.02 8.47 6.77
CA LEU A 32 -23.28 8.25 8.20
C LEU A 32 -23.55 6.78 8.53
N TYR A 33 -24.40 6.11 7.75
CA TYR A 33 -24.71 4.69 7.95
C TYR A 33 -23.47 3.81 7.75
N ARG A 34 -22.64 4.09 6.75
CA ARG A 34 -21.37 3.37 6.53
C ARG A 34 -20.39 3.59 7.67
N GLU A 35 -20.27 4.80 8.20
CA GLU A 35 -19.40 5.11 9.34
C GLU A 35 -19.87 4.44 10.64
N ILE A 36 -21.18 4.47 10.92
CA ILE A 36 -21.75 3.75 12.07
C ILE A 36 -21.51 2.24 11.93
N LYS A 37 -21.73 1.68 10.74
CA LYS A 37 -21.45 0.26 10.47
C LYS A 37 -19.97 -0.09 10.56
N LYS A 38 -19.06 0.83 10.21
CA LYS A 38 -17.62 0.66 10.41
C LYS A 38 -17.27 0.68 11.90
N ASN A 39 -17.85 1.58 12.68
CA ASN A 39 -17.63 1.68 14.12
C ASN A 39 -18.25 0.53 14.93
N GLU A 40 -19.36 -0.06 14.45
CA GLU A 40 -19.96 -1.26 15.06
C GLU A 40 -19.20 -2.57 14.72
N LYS A 41 -18.34 -2.59 13.69
CA LYS A 41 -17.53 -3.78 13.37
C LYS A 41 -16.50 -4.00 14.49
N LYS A 42 -16.49 -5.23 15.02
CA LYS A 42 -15.58 -5.71 16.08
C LYS A 42 -14.13 -5.29 15.85
N SER A 43 -13.46 -4.91 16.96
CA SER A 43 -12.02 -4.69 17.10
C SER A 43 -11.21 -5.57 16.14
N THR A 44 -10.85 -5.02 14.98
CA THR A 44 -9.85 -5.62 14.12
C THR A 44 -8.53 -5.52 14.85
N LYS A 45 -7.73 -6.60 14.87
CA LYS A 45 -6.38 -6.55 15.43
C LYS A 45 -5.66 -5.30 14.89
N PRO A 46 -5.07 -4.46 15.76
CA PRO A 46 -4.43 -3.24 15.32
C PRO A 46 -3.31 -3.59 14.33
N ARG A 47 -3.24 -2.85 13.23
CA ARG A 47 -2.13 -2.95 12.28
C ARG A 47 -0.92 -2.31 12.95
N LEU A 48 0.08 -3.12 13.31
CA LEU A 48 1.30 -2.61 13.91
C LEU A 48 2.24 -2.09 12.80
N PRO A 49 2.93 -0.97 13.03
CA PRO A 49 3.92 -0.47 12.09
C PRO A 49 5.11 -1.42 12.00
N ILE A 50 5.69 -1.54 10.81
CA ILE A 50 7.01 -2.16 10.67
C ILE A 50 8.01 -1.15 11.22
N THR A 51 8.70 -1.50 12.31
CA THR A 51 9.79 -0.70 12.86
C THR A 51 11.10 -1.10 12.21
N PHE A 52 12.13 -0.25 12.34
CA PHE A 52 13.46 -0.54 11.82
C PHE A 52 14.04 -1.86 12.38
N THR A 53 13.74 -2.19 13.64
CA THR A 53 14.16 -3.46 14.25
C THR A 53 13.55 -4.67 13.54
N ILE A 54 12.24 -4.63 13.26
CA ILE A 54 11.56 -5.69 12.53
C ILE A 54 12.13 -5.83 11.12
N LEU A 55 12.37 -4.71 10.43
CA LEU A 55 13.01 -4.74 9.11
C LEU A 55 14.40 -5.39 9.17
N LYS A 56 15.22 -5.00 10.15
CA LYS A 56 16.55 -5.57 10.35
C LYS A 56 16.49 -7.07 10.58
N ASP A 57 15.56 -7.54 11.41
CA ASP A 57 15.37 -8.96 11.69
C ASP A 57 14.95 -9.73 10.42
N ILE A 58 14.08 -9.14 9.60
CA ILE A 58 13.69 -9.70 8.29
C ILE A 58 14.92 -9.82 7.37
N CYS A 59 15.71 -8.75 7.21
CA CYS A 59 16.91 -8.80 6.37
C CYS A 59 17.91 -9.85 6.88
N GLN A 60 18.14 -9.92 8.20
CA GLN A 60 19.01 -10.95 8.77
C GLN A 60 18.48 -12.36 8.56
N PHE A 61 17.16 -12.55 8.55
CA PHE A 61 16.54 -13.83 8.27
C PHE A 61 16.73 -14.23 6.80
N LEU A 62 16.49 -13.31 5.86
CA LEU A 62 16.66 -13.56 4.42
C LEU A 62 18.11 -13.87 4.06
N ARG A 63 19.09 -13.18 4.66
CA ARG A 63 20.52 -13.43 4.45
C ARG A 63 20.99 -14.82 4.92
N LYS A 64 20.20 -15.54 5.71
CA LYS A 64 20.51 -16.93 6.09
C LYS A 64 20.17 -17.94 4.99
N GLY A 65 19.51 -17.52 3.91
CA GLY A 65 19.17 -18.38 2.77
C GLY A 65 17.97 -19.27 3.07
N TYR A 66 16.77 -18.69 3.15
CA TYR A 66 15.55 -19.42 3.47
C TYR A 66 14.80 -19.92 2.23
N TYR A 67 14.83 -19.13 1.15
CA TYR A 67 14.20 -19.48 -0.10
C TYR A 67 15.27 -19.89 -1.13
N THR A 68 15.42 -19.10 -2.19
CA THR A 68 16.53 -19.21 -3.14
C THR A 68 17.36 -17.95 -3.04
N PRO A 69 18.67 -18.00 -3.38
CA PRO A 69 19.52 -16.81 -3.30
C PRO A 69 18.93 -15.59 -4.00
N TYR A 70 18.33 -15.80 -5.17
CA TYR A 70 17.66 -14.74 -5.93
C TYR A 70 16.42 -14.18 -5.21
N VAL A 71 15.53 -15.05 -4.72
CA VAL A 71 14.29 -14.62 -4.04
C VAL A 71 14.59 -13.92 -2.72
N ASP A 72 15.59 -14.40 -1.97
CA ASP A 72 15.99 -13.78 -0.71
C ASP A 72 16.54 -12.36 -0.92
N ILE A 73 17.38 -12.17 -1.94
CA ILE A 73 17.92 -10.85 -2.31
C ILE A 73 16.81 -9.93 -2.82
N LEU A 74 15.90 -10.43 -3.68
CA LEU A 74 14.75 -9.68 -4.18
C LEU A 74 13.85 -9.20 -3.04
N LEU A 75 13.51 -10.09 -2.11
CA LEU A 75 12.66 -9.76 -0.96
C LEU A 75 13.35 -8.75 -0.03
N GLU A 76 14.66 -8.90 0.20
CA GLU A 76 15.44 -7.94 0.97
C GLU A 76 15.39 -6.56 0.30
N ALA A 77 15.73 -6.48 -0.99
CA ALA A 77 15.71 -5.23 -1.75
C ALA A 77 14.31 -4.59 -1.74
N ALA A 78 13.25 -5.35 -1.96
CA ALA A 78 11.88 -4.87 -1.97
C ALA A 78 11.43 -4.35 -0.59
N CYS A 79 11.68 -5.09 0.48
CA CYS A 79 11.29 -4.69 1.83
C CYS A 79 12.04 -3.43 2.29
N VAL A 80 13.34 -3.35 2.00
CA VAL A 80 14.17 -2.19 2.36
C VAL A 80 13.73 -0.97 1.56
N THR A 81 13.56 -1.10 0.25
CA THR A 81 13.06 -0.02 -0.63
C THR A 81 11.69 0.48 -0.16
N ALA A 82 10.77 -0.43 0.17
CA ALA A 82 9.44 -0.06 0.64
C ALA A 82 9.48 0.67 1.99
N TYR A 83 10.36 0.27 2.91
CA TYR A 83 10.49 0.92 4.20
C TYR A 83 11.05 2.34 4.09
N PHE A 84 12.16 2.52 3.38
CA PHE A 84 12.80 3.84 3.23
C PHE A 84 12.05 4.76 2.27
N GLY A 85 11.36 4.20 1.27
CA GLY A 85 10.52 4.94 0.33
C GLY A 85 9.08 5.16 0.80
N PHE A 86 8.71 4.66 1.98
CA PHE A 86 7.34 4.70 2.52
C PHE A 86 6.28 4.19 1.53
N LEU A 87 6.63 3.16 0.76
CA LEU A 87 5.79 2.63 -0.31
C LEU A 87 4.67 1.75 0.24
N ARG A 88 3.51 1.82 -0.40
CA ARG A 88 2.42 0.87 -0.18
C ARG A 88 2.64 -0.36 -1.04
N CYS A 89 2.20 -1.54 -0.60
CA CYS A 89 2.34 -2.77 -1.40
C CYS A 89 1.79 -2.59 -2.84
N GLY A 90 0.67 -1.90 -3.00
CA GLY A 90 0.07 -1.69 -4.33
C GLY A 90 0.83 -0.73 -5.25
N GLU A 91 1.93 -0.12 -4.81
CA GLU A 91 2.76 0.79 -5.61
C GLU A 91 3.96 0.05 -6.24
N PHE A 92 4.44 -1.03 -5.62
CA PHE A 92 5.61 -1.78 -6.09
C PHE A 92 5.35 -3.29 -6.30
N THR A 93 4.13 -3.76 -6.05
CA THR A 93 3.74 -5.16 -6.32
C THR A 93 2.65 -5.23 -7.37
N VAL A 94 2.65 -6.32 -8.14
CA VAL A 94 1.67 -6.60 -9.18
C VAL A 94 0.49 -7.37 -8.58
N LEU A 95 -0.73 -6.89 -8.74
CA LEU A 95 -1.92 -7.52 -8.16
C LEU A 95 -2.55 -8.59 -9.08
N HIS A 96 -2.65 -8.29 -10.38
CA HIS A 96 -3.36 -9.14 -11.34
C HIS A 96 -2.47 -9.52 -12.52
N SER A 97 -2.16 -8.55 -13.36
CA SER A 97 -1.35 -8.69 -14.55
C SER A 97 -0.27 -7.62 -14.56
N PHE A 98 0.92 -8.00 -15.00
CA PHE A 98 2.00 -7.06 -15.20
C PHE A 98 1.69 -6.15 -16.39
N ASP A 99 1.95 -4.87 -16.20
CA ASP A 99 1.80 -3.78 -17.16
C ASP A 99 2.98 -2.82 -16.94
N SER A 100 3.85 -2.66 -17.93
CA SER A 100 5.07 -1.85 -17.83
C SER A 100 4.80 -0.36 -17.65
N GLU A 101 3.62 0.12 -18.07
CA GLU A 101 3.22 1.53 -17.98
C GLU A 101 2.74 1.89 -16.56
N CYS A 102 2.21 0.92 -15.82
CA CYS A 102 1.66 1.14 -14.48
C CYS A 102 2.54 0.57 -13.37
N ASN A 103 3.27 -0.51 -13.63
CA ASN A 103 4.08 -1.21 -12.63
C ASN A 103 5.54 -0.77 -12.73
N VAL A 104 6.18 -0.76 -11.57
CA VAL A 104 7.61 -0.45 -11.44
C VAL A 104 8.43 -1.48 -12.21
N CYS A 105 9.34 -0.98 -13.01
CA CYS A 105 10.33 -1.73 -13.76
C CYS A 105 11.75 -1.38 -13.27
N ILE A 106 12.71 -2.23 -13.64
CA ILE A 106 14.14 -2.02 -13.35
C ILE A 106 14.65 -0.69 -13.96
N GLU A 107 14.10 -0.32 -15.12
CA GLU A 107 14.39 0.93 -15.85
C GLU A 107 14.02 2.19 -15.06
N ASP A 108 13.07 2.07 -14.11
CA ASP A 108 12.62 3.18 -13.27
C ASP A 108 13.61 3.47 -12.13
N ILE A 109 14.66 2.67 -11.98
CA ILE A 109 15.68 2.78 -10.94
C ILE A 109 16.94 3.40 -11.51
N ARG A 110 17.35 4.55 -10.94
CA ARG A 110 18.55 5.29 -11.33
C ARG A 110 19.54 5.36 -10.18
N PHE A 111 20.72 4.77 -10.35
CA PHE A 111 21.79 4.76 -9.35
C PHE A 111 22.70 5.98 -9.52
N LEU A 112 22.95 6.66 -8.41
CA LEU A 112 24.02 7.64 -8.23
C LEU A 112 24.88 7.18 -7.04
N LYS A 113 26.15 7.62 -6.98
CA LYS A 113 27.15 7.16 -5.98
C LYS A 113 26.62 6.98 -4.55
N ASP A 114 25.84 7.94 -4.06
CA ASP A 114 25.35 7.94 -2.67
C ASP A 114 23.81 7.88 -2.57
N LYS A 115 23.11 7.77 -3.70
CA LYS A 115 21.64 7.81 -3.75
C LYS A 115 21.07 6.97 -4.88
N VAL A 116 19.91 6.38 -4.63
CA VAL A 116 19.08 5.74 -5.66
C VAL A 116 17.84 6.58 -5.86
N THR A 117 17.51 6.87 -7.11
CA THR A 117 16.23 7.50 -7.47
C THR A 117 15.32 6.44 -8.05
N PHE A 118 14.16 6.29 -7.44
CA PHE A 118 13.13 5.32 -7.80
C PHE A 118 11.92 6.07 -8.33
N HIS A 119 11.64 5.91 -9.63
CA HIS A 119 10.50 6.57 -10.26
C HIS A 119 9.24 5.71 -10.09
N LEU A 120 8.26 6.22 -9.33
CA LEU A 120 6.98 5.57 -9.15
C LEU A 120 5.99 6.10 -10.19
N LYS A 121 5.70 5.30 -11.22
CA LYS A 121 4.80 5.68 -12.34
C LYS A 121 3.36 5.95 -11.92
N ALA A 122 2.86 5.26 -10.90
CA ALA A 122 1.50 5.42 -10.44
C ALA A 122 1.43 5.37 -8.90
N SER A 123 0.85 6.41 -8.31
CA SER A 123 0.50 6.42 -6.89
C SER A 123 -1.01 6.60 -6.72
N LYS A 124 -1.58 6.01 -5.66
CA LYS A 124 -3.01 6.23 -5.34
C LYS A 124 -3.34 7.68 -5.05
N THR A 125 -2.36 8.47 -4.62
CA THR A 125 -2.53 9.91 -4.35
C THR A 125 -2.25 10.77 -5.57
N ASP A 126 -1.89 10.16 -6.70
CA ASP A 126 -1.63 10.84 -7.96
C ASP A 126 -2.81 10.61 -8.93
N PRO A 127 -3.81 11.52 -8.92
CA PRO A 127 -4.98 11.40 -9.79
C PRO A 127 -4.65 11.56 -11.28
N PHE A 128 -3.49 12.15 -11.62
CA PHE A 128 -3.09 12.43 -12.99
C PHE A 128 -2.05 11.44 -13.54
N ARG A 129 -1.50 10.55 -12.69
CA ARG A 129 -0.46 9.57 -13.04
C ARG A 129 0.78 10.22 -13.68
N GLU A 130 1.16 11.39 -13.18
CA GLU A 130 2.41 12.04 -13.59
C GLU A 130 3.64 11.31 -13.02
N GLY A 131 3.45 10.48 -12.00
CA GLY A 131 4.49 9.73 -11.33
C GLY A 131 5.30 10.59 -10.36
N VAL A 132 6.05 9.94 -9.47
CA VAL A 132 6.83 10.62 -8.43
C VAL A 132 8.21 9.99 -8.32
N ASP A 133 9.25 10.83 -8.33
CA ASP A 133 10.62 10.40 -8.03
C ASP A 133 10.83 10.32 -6.50
N ILE A 134 11.24 9.15 -6.03
CA ILE A 134 11.58 8.88 -4.63
C ILE A 134 13.09 8.74 -4.52
N HIS A 135 13.69 9.52 -3.63
CA HIS A 135 15.14 9.49 -3.42
C HIS A 135 15.48 8.69 -2.15
N LEU A 136 16.25 7.63 -2.33
CA LEU A 136 16.77 6.77 -1.28
C LEU A 136 18.25 7.06 -1.11
N PHE A 137 18.70 7.31 0.12
CA PHE A 137 20.09 7.65 0.42
C PHE A 137 20.80 6.51 1.13
N ALA A 138 22.11 6.41 0.92
CA ALA A 138 22.93 5.46 1.66
C ALA A 138 22.88 5.77 3.16
N SER A 139 22.38 4.82 3.97
CA SER A 139 22.23 5.02 5.41
C SER A 139 23.48 4.66 6.22
N GLY A 140 24.46 3.95 5.64
CA GLY A 140 25.63 3.43 6.35
C GLY A 140 25.34 2.43 7.49
N ALA A 141 24.07 2.07 7.69
CA ALA A 141 23.61 1.16 8.72
C ALA A 141 23.63 -0.31 8.24
N SER A 142 23.30 -1.25 9.12
CA SER A 142 23.23 -2.69 8.78
C SER A 142 22.24 -3.03 7.66
N VAL A 143 21.27 -2.13 7.44
CA VAL A 143 20.28 -2.17 6.36
C VAL A 143 20.44 -0.86 5.59
N CYS A 144 20.83 -0.94 4.32
CA CYS A 144 21.09 0.21 3.47
C CYS A 144 20.33 0.03 2.15
N PRO A 145 19.44 0.96 1.76
CA PRO A 145 18.62 0.80 0.55
C PRO A 145 19.45 0.78 -0.73
N VAL A 146 20.54 1.56 -0.78
CA VAL A 146 21.44 1.61 -1.93
C VAL A 146 22.12 0.25 -2.13
N LEU A 147 22.78 -0.27 -1.08
CA LEU A 147 23.47 -1.56 -1.15
C LEU A 147 22.51 -2.72 -1.42
N SER A 148 21.33 -2.74 -0.79
CA SER A 148 20.35 -3.81 -1.02
C SER A 148 19.84 -3.83 -2.47
N LEU A 149 19.67 -2.68 -3.11
CA LEU A 149 19.30 -2.59 -4.52
C LEU A 149 20.47 -2.93 -5.46
N GLU A 150 21.69 -2.50 -5.13
CA GLU A 150 22.90 -2.86 -5.89
C GLU A 150 23.19 -4.36 -5.85
N CYS A 151 22.93 -5.05 -4.74
CA CYS A 151 23.09 -6.50 -4.65
C CYS A 151 22.05 -7.29 -5.46
N TYR A 152 20.89 -6.69 -5.76
CA TYR A 152 19.81 -7.34 -6.51
C TYR A 152 20.01 -7.26 -8.03
N MET A 153 20.60 -6.17 -8.52
CA MET A 153 20.92 -5.96 -9.93
C MET A 153 22.16 -6.74 -10.38
#